data_AF-A0A836XBL3-F1
#
_entry.id   AF-A0A836XBL3-F1
#
_cell.length_a   1.000
_cell.length_b   1.000
_cell.length_c   1.000
_cell.angle_alpha   90.00
_cell.angle_beta   90.00
_cell.angle_gamma   90.00
#
_symmetry.space_group_name_H-M   'P 1'
#
loop_
_entity.id
_entity.type
_entity.pdbx_description
1 polymer ?
#
loop_
_entity_poly.entity_id
_entity_poly.type
_entity_poly.pdbx_seq_one_letter_code
_entity_poly.pdbx_strand_id
1 'polypeptide(L)'
;MNAGLHGHFVGAVTDPDFDDATAEKVELPAGGISIHHVRALHGSLPNRSPKPRRLLLFQYASDDSWPLLGSDWDSFCSGYLRGEPCNQPRVTQVPVRLALPTSLKGGSIYETQTVLKSSTFKHASATR
;
A
#
# COMPACT_ATOMS: atom_id res chain seq x y z
N MET A 1 7.23 -8.82 -4.48
CA MET A 1 8.01 -8.34 -3.32
C MET A 1 8.27 -9.51 -2.40
N ASN A 2 9.53 -9.91 -2.23
CA ASN A 2 9.94 -10.91 -1.25
C ASN A 2 9.73 -10.33 0.16
N ALA A 3 9.54 -11.22 1.15
CA ALA A 3 9.16 -10.85 2.51
C ALA A 3 10.24 -10.02 3.21
N GLY A 4 10.21 -8.70 2.97
CA GLY A 4 10.98 -7.64 3.62
C GLY A 4 12.37 -8.03 4.14
N LEU A 5 12.62 -7.76 5.42
CA LEU A 5 13.89 -8.05 6.08
C LEU A 5 13.77 -9.38 6.84
N HIS A 6 14.58 -10.36 6.49
CA HIS A 6 14.60 -11.69 7.12
C HIS A 6 13.23 -12.41 7.19
N GLY A 7 12.37 -12.23 6.19
CA GLY A 7 11.05 -12.87 6.15
C GLY A 7 9.93 -12.07 6.83
N HIS A 8 10.22 -10.88 7.34
CA HIS A 8 9.25 -10.02 8.02
C HIS A 8 8.84 -8.82 7.16
N PHE A 9 7.60 -8.38 7.33
CA PHE A 9 7.13 -7.13 6.74
C PHE A 9 7.79 -5.93 7.43
N VAL A 10 8.40 -5.05 6.64
CA VAL A 10 9.12 -3.85 7.13
C VAL A 10 8.60 -2.53 6.54
N GLY A 11 7.55 -2.58 5.71
CA GLY A 11 6.98 -1.36 5.14
C GLY A 11 7.88 -0.59 4.19
N ALA A 12 8.88 -1.23 3.58
CA ALA A 12 9.81 -0.62 2.63
C ALA A 12 10.24 -1.62 1.55
N VAL A 13 10.83 -1.11 0.47
CA VAL A 13 11.44 -1.95 -0.58
C VAL A 13 12.85 -2.34 -0.13
N THR A 14 13.07 -3.62 0.13
CA THR A 14 14.37 -4.18 0.57
C THR A 14 15.18 -4.80 -0.56
N ASP A 15 14.68 -4.74 -1.79
CA ASP A 15 15.38 -5.22 -2.97
C ASP A 15 16.64 -4.35 -3.21
N PRO A 16 17.85 -4.92 -3.15
CA PRO A 16 19.09 -4.13 -3.29
C PRO A 16 19.22 -3.46 -4.66
N ASP A 17 18.60 -4.07 -5.69
CA ASP A 17 18.65 -3.62 -7.08
C ASP A 17 17.56 -2.59 -7.39
N PHE A 18 16.68 -2.29 -6.41
CA PHE A 18 15.69 -1.23 -6.58
C PHE A 18 16.35 0.15 -6.70
N ASP A 19 15.94 0.89 -7.72
CA ASP A 19 16.36 2.27 -7.99
C ASP A 19 15.12 3.16 -8.09
N ASP A 20 15.09 4.22 -7.29
CA ASP A 20 14.02 5.21 -7.25
C ASP A 20 14.28 6.43 -8.13
N ALA A 21 15.28 6.40 -9.03
CA ALA A 21 15.62 7.51 -9.92
C ALA A 21 14.45 7.97 -10.82
N THR A 22 13.54 7.07 -11.19
CA THR A 22 12.36 7.39 -12.00
C THR A 22 11.10 7.64 -11.16
N ALA A 23 11.22 7.74 -9.84
CA ALA A 23 10.08 7.98 -8.97
C ALA A 23 9.62 9.43 -9.10
N GLU A 24 8.33 9.62 -9.41
CA GLU A 24 7.73 10.94 -9.51
C GLU A 24 7.04 11.36 -8.21
N LYS A 25 7.15 12.64 -7.87
CA LYS A 25 6.44 13.20 -6.71
C LYS A 25 5.00 13.50 -7.08
N VAL A 26 4.08 12.99 -6.26
CA VAL A 26 2.66 13.34 -6.34
C VAL A 26 2.36 14.37 -5.26
N GLU A 27 2.27 15.64 -5.67
CA GLU A 27 1.95 16.77 -4.79
C GLU A 27 0.56 17.30 -5.10
N LEU A 28 -0.25 17.48 -4.05
CA LEU A 28 -1.65 17.86 -4.19
C LEU A 28 -1.98 19.00 -3.22
N PRO A 29 -2.78 20.00 -3.65
CA PRO A 29 -3.34 20.98 -2.74
C PRO A 29 -4.39 20.34 -1.82
N ALA A 30 -4.86 21.08 -0.82
CA ALA A 30 -5.99 20.65 0.00
C ALA A 30 -7.22 20.36 -0.88
N GLY A 31 -7.82 19.17 -0.71
CA GLY A 31 -8.93 18.68 -1.54
C GLY A 31 -8.50 17.99 -2.84
N GLY A 32 -7.21 18.02 -3.19
CA GLY A 32 -6.68 17.25 -4.31
C GLY A 32 -6.70 15.74 -4.03
N ILE A 33 -6.86 14.94 -5.08
CA ILE A 33 -6.97 13.48 -5.00
C ILE A 33 -5.99 12.85 -5.99
N SER A 34 -5.28 11.81 -5.55
CA SER A 34 -4.56 10.89 -6.43
C SER A 34 -5.30 9.56 -6.50
N ILE A 35 -5.51 9.04 -7.70
CA ILE A 35 -6.07 7.70 -7.92
C ILE A 35 -4.98 6.85 -8.56
N HIS A 36 -4.70 5.69 -7.98
CA HIS A 36 -3.72 4.76 -8.51
C HIS A 36 -4.19 3.32 -8.31
N HIS A 37 -3.69 2.42 -9.17
CA HIS A 37 -3.95 1.00 -9.04
C HIS A 37 -3.29 0.45 -7.76
N VAL A 38 -3.92 -0.50 -7.06
CA VAL A 38 -3.44 -1.06 -5.78
C VAL A 38 -2.06 -1.72 -5.83
N ARG A 39 -1.54 -1.98 -7.05
CA ARG A 39 -0.19 -2.53 -7.28
C ARG A 39 0.85 -1.49 -7.70
N ALA A 40 0.47 -0.22 -7.84
CA ALA A 40 1.42 0.84 -8.12
C ALA A 40 2.38 0.97 -6.94
N LEU A 41 3.69 0.89 -7.20
CA LEU A 41 4.68 1.15 -6.16
C LEU A 41 4.59 2.62 -5.74
N HIS A 42 4.41 2.85 -4.45
CA HIS A 42 4.30 4.19 -3.89
C HIS A 42 4.86 4.22 -2.47
N GLY A 43 5.19 5.41 -2.00
CA GLY A 43 5.73 5.64 -0.66
C GLY A 43 5.56 7.08 -0.24
N SER A 44 5.78 7.36 1.04
CA SER A 44 5.71 8.71 1.59
C SER A 44 7.10 9.15 2.05
N LEU A 45 7.56 10.29 1.53
CA LEU A 45 8.69 10.99 2.14
C LEU A 45 8.29 11.51 3.53
N PRO A 46 9.26 11.63 4.47
CA PRO A 46 9.00 12.17 5.81
C PRO A 46 8.34 13.55 5.77
N ASN A 47 7.33 13.77 6.62
CA ASN A 47 6.75 15.10 6.77
C ASN A 47 7.73 16.02 7.51
N ARG A 48 8.26 17.04 6.84
CA ARG A 48 9.17 18.04 7.41
C ARG A 48 8.48 19.36 7.77
N SER A 49 7.16 19.44 7.58
CA SER A 49 6.37 20.63 7.90
C SER A 49 5.97 20.65 9.39
N PRO A 50 5.77 21.84 10.01
CA PRO A 50 5.25 21.95 11.37
C PRO A 50 3.77 21.56 11.47
N LYS A 51 3.06 21.42 10.34
CA LYS A 51 1.67 20.99 10.26
C LYS A 51 1.57 19.50 9.89
N PRO A 52 0.63 18.74 10.48
CA PRO A 52 0.39 17.35 10.12
C PRO A 52 -0.14 17.24 8.68
N ARG A 53 0.43 16.32 7.90
CA ARG A 53 -0.09 15.93 6.58
C ARG A 53 -1.09 14.78 6.76
N ARG A 54 -2.38 15.14 6.90
CA ARG A 54 -3.48 14.16 7.03
C ARG A 54 -3.78 13.54 5.67
N LEU A 55 -4.20 12.27 5.70
CA LEU A 55 -4.56 11.51 4.52
C LEU A 55 -5.89 10.81 4.78
N LEU A 56 -6.76 10.78 3.78
CA LEU A 56 -7.96 9.94 3.74
C LEU A 56 -7.77 8.94 2.60
N LEU A 57 -7.90 7.66 2.90
CA LEU A 57 -7.73 6.57 1.94
C LEU A 57 -9.05 5.85 1.76
N PHE A 58 -9.48 5.74 0.50
CA PHE A 58 -10.55 4.85 0.09
C PHE A 58 -9.96 3.77 -0.82
N GLN A 59 -10.44 2.55 -0.65
CA GLN A 59 -10.14 1.43 -1.53
C GLN A 59 -11.41 1.06 -2.26
N TYR A 60 -11.31 0.87 -3.57
CA TYR A 60 -12.40 0.45 -4.43
C TYR A 60 -11.96 -0.81 -5.16
N ALA A 61 -12.88 -1.74 -5.31
CA ALA A 61 -12.70 -2.95 -6.09
C ALA A 61 -13.94 -3.16 -6.98
N SER A 62 -13.82 -3.97 -8.02
CA SER A 62 -15.00 -4.40 -8.78
C SER A 62 -15.87 -5.32 -7.92
N ASP A 63 -17.16 -5.39 -8.27
CA ASP A 63 -18.17 -6.28 -7.68
C ASP A 63 -17.73 -7.75 -7.67
N ASP A 64 -17.03 -8.19 -8.72
CA ASP A 64 -16.48 -9.54 -8.85
C ASP A 64 -15.15 -9.79 -8.10
N SER A 65 -14.67 -8.83 -7.28
CA SER A 65 -13.39 -8.93 -6.54
C SER A 65 -13.57 -9.40 -5.09
N TRP A 66 -13.92 -10.67 -4.91
CA TRP A 66 -14.07 -11.27 -3.57
C TRP A 66 -12.74 -11.33 -2.79
N PRO A 67 -12.71 -11.00 -1.48
CA PRO A 67 -11.51 -11.05 -0.67
C PRO A 67 -11.00 -12.49 -0.46
N LEU A 68 -9.75 -12.76 -0.86
CA LEU A 68 -9.14 -14.09 -0.77
C LEU A 68 -8.94 -14.60 0.68
N LEU A 69 -8.87 -13.70 1.66
CA LEU A 69 -8.81 -14.07 3.08
C LEU A 69 -10.19 -14.35 3.69
N GLY A 70 -11.25 -14.24 2.88
CA GLY A 70 -12.63 -14.41 3.31
C GLY A 70 -13.26 -13.12 3.85
N SER A 71 -14.58 -13.11 3.82
CA SER A 71 -15.49 -12.12 4.42
C SER A 71 -16.83 -12.81 4.61
N ASP A 72 -17.69 -12.29 5.48
CA ASP A 72 -19.12 -12.65 5.44
C ASP A 72 -19.82 -11.95 4.27
N TRP A 73 -20.89 -12.56 3.77
CA TRP A 73 -21.63 -12.11 2.59
C TRP A 73 -22.31 -10.75 2.82
N ASP A 74 -22.95 -10.56 3.97
CA ASP A 74 -23.69 -9.35 4.27
C ASP A 74 -22.75 -8.14 4.41
N SER A 75 -21.59 -8.29 5.05
CA SER A 75 -20.56 -7.25 5.10
C SER A 75 -19.99 -6.93 3.73
N PHE A 76 -19.75 -7.94 2.88
CA PHE A 76 -19.32 -7.71 1.51
C PHE A 76 -20.36 -6.91 0.72
N CYS A 77 -21.64 -7.30 0.81
CA CYS A 77 -22.75 -6.58 0.17
C CYS A 77 -22.91 -5.15 0.70
N SER A 78 -22.67 -4.93 1.99
CA SER A 78 -22.80 -3.60 2.61
C SER A 78 -21.81 -2.57 2.05
N GLY A 79 -20.70 -3.03 1.46
CA GLY A 79 -19.67 -2.19 0.84
C GLY A 79 -19.98 -1.74 -0.59
N TYR A 80 -21.08 -2.20 -1.20
CA TYR A 80 -21.42 -1.86 -2.58
C TYR A 80 -21.84 -0.39 -2.70
N LEU A 81 -21.17 0.32 -3.60
CA LEU A 81 -21.49 1.72 -3.90
C LEU A 81 -22.33 1.88 -5.16
N ARG A 82 -22.18 0.94 -6.10
CA ARG A 82 -22.83 0.91 -7.43
C ARG A 82 -22.91 -0.54 -7.90
N GLY A 83 -23.93 -0.85 -8.70
CA GLY A 83 -24.15 -2.21 -9.22
C GLY A 83 -24.91 -3.10 -8.24
N GLU A 84 -24.99 -4.39 -8.56
CA GLU A 84 -25.67 -5.40 -7.76
C GLU A 84 -24.65 -6.40 -7.18
N PRO A 85 -24.86 -6.93 -5.96
CA PRO A 85 -23.98 -7.93 -5.36
C PRO A 85 -23.69 -9.12 -6.28
N CYS A 86 -22.41 -9.37 -6.56
CA CYS A 86 -21.94 -10.48 -7.37
C CYS A 86 -21.38 -11.61 -6.48
N ASN A 87 -21.94 -12.81 -6.62
CA ASN A 87 -21.44 -14.03 -5.96
C ASN A 87 -20.57 -14.91 -6.87
N GLN A 88 -20.23 -14.42 -8.07
CA GLN A 88 -19.36 -15.09 -9.02
C GLN A 88 -18.02 -14.34 -9.11
N PRO A 89 -17.06 -14.66 -8.23
CA PRO A 89 -15.80 -13.95 -8.20
C PRO A 89 -15.00 -14.18 -9.48
N ARG A 90 -14.35 -13.12 -9.96
CA ARG A 90 -13.43 -13.21 -11.09
C ARG A 90 -12.08 -13.73 -10.64
N VAL A 91 -11.61 -14.80 -11.28
CA VAL A 91 -10.27 -15.34 -11.09
C VAL A 91 -9.43 -15.05 -12.33
N THR A 92 -8.24 -14.47 -12.12
CA THR A 92 -7.29 -14.16 -13.19
C THR A 92 -5.90 -14.64 -12.81
N GLN A 93 -5.05 -14.89 -13.82
CA GLN A 93 -3.64 -15.26 -13.61
C GLN A 93 -2.84 -14.02 -13.18
N VAL A 94 -2.89 -13.73 -11.89
CA VAL A 94 -2.16 -12.63 -11.27
C VAL A 94 -1.28 -13.12 -10.12
N PRO A 95 -0.17 -12.45 -9.79
CA PRO A 95 0.60 -12.79 -8.63
C PRO A 95 -0.24 -12.68 -7.35
N VAL A 96 -0.46 -13.80 -6.69
CA VAL A 96 -1.11 -13.90 -5.37
C VAL A 96 -0.10 -14.49 -4.40
N ARG A 97 0.02 -13.90 -3.21
CA ARG A 97 0.82 -14.44 -2.11
C ARG A 97 -0.07 -14.52 -0.87
N LEU A 98 -0.20 -15.73 -0.35
CA LEU A 98 -0.87 -16.03 0.93
C LEU A 98 0.19 -16.46 1.94
N ALA A 99 -0.17 -16.52 3.23
CA ALA A 99 0.77 -16.50 4.36
C ALA A 99 1.56 -15.17 4.42
N LEU A 100 0.83 -14.09 4.72
CA LEU A 100 1.40 -12.75 4.81
C LEU A 100 2.50 -12.71 5.90
N PRO A 101 3.67 -12.11 5.62
CA PRO A 101 4.74 -12.02 6.60
C PRO A 101 4.31 -11.15 7.78
N THR A 102 4.66 -11.57 8.99
CA THR A 102 4.43 -10.77 10.19
C THR A 102 5.39 -9.57 10.23
N SER A 103 5.00 -8.50 10.91
CA SER A 103 5.93 -7.42 11.26
C SER A 103 6.61 -7.70 12.59
N LEU A 104 7.86 -7.27 12.74
CA LEU A 104 8.59 -7.35 14.00
C LEU A 104 8.13 -6.30 15.03
N LYS A 105 7.52 -5.22 14.55
CA LYS A 105 6.93 -4.15 15.35
C LYS A 105 5.50 -3.89 14.89
N GLY A 106 4.60 -3.67 15.85
CA GLY A 106 3.21 -3.28 15.59
C GLY A 106 3.07 -1.79 15.32
N GLY A 107 1.84 -1.32 15.18
CA GLY A 107 1.53 0.11 15.12
C GLY A 107 1.65 0.72 13.72
N SER A 108 2.27 1.90 13.65
CA SER A 108 2.32 2.68 12.40
C SER A 108 3.34 2.11 11.41
N ILE A 109 3.17 2.40 10.12
CA ILE A 109 4.17 2.02 9.09
C ILE A 109 5.57 2.54 9.43
N TYR A 110 5.66 3.75 10.00
CA TYR A 110 6.93 4.34 10.43
C TYR A 110 7.56 3.56 11.59
N GLU A 111 6.75 3.03 12.50
CA GLU A 111 7.21 2.17 13.59
C GLU A 111 7.77 0.85 13.05
N THR A 112 7.06 0.22 12.12
CA THR A 112 7.53 -0.99 11.42
C THR A 112 8.85 -0.75 10.66
N GLN A 113 9.03 0.43 10.05
CA GLN A 113 10.25 0.80 9.32
C GLN A 113 11.47 1.04 10.23
N THR A 114 11.31 1.27 11.53
CA THR A 114 12.45 1.52 12.45
C THR A 114 13.40 0.33 12.61
N VAL A 115 13.04 -0.86 12.13
CA VAL A 115 13.94 -2.02 12.10
C VAL A 115 15.02 -1.91 11.00
N LEU A 116 14.84 -0.99 10.06
CA LEU A 116 15.82 -0.69 9.02
C LEU A 116 16.92 0.21 9.57
N LYS A 117 18.18 -0.09 9.22
CA LYS A 117 19.35 0.70 9.66
C LYS A 117 19.54 1.99 8.85
N SER A 118 18.94 2.06 7.66
CA SER A 118 19.06 3.18 6.72
C SER A 118 17.77 3.35 5.91
N SER A 119 17.58 4.54 5.34
CA SER A 119 16.50 4.77 4.38
C SER A 119 16.71 3.93 3.12
N THR A 120 15.60 3.51 2.51
CA THR A 120 15.59 2.81 1.21
C THR A 120 15.42 3.77 0.02
N PHE A 121 15.20 5.07 0.26
CA PHE A 121 15.17 6.08 -0.79
C PHE A 121 16.61 6.49 -1.13
N LYS A 122 17.02 6.35 -2.41
CA LYS A 122 18.36 6.73 -2.87
C LYS A 122 18.34 8.12 -3.49
N HIS A 123 17.36 8.40 -4.35
CA HIS A 123 17.25 9.63 -5.13
C HIS A 123 16.06 10.50 -4.73
N ALA A 124 14.90 9.90 -4.40
CA ALA A 124 13.66 10.62 -4.17
C ALA A 124 13.71 11.58 -2.96
N SER A 125 14.67 11.38 -2.05
CA SER A 125 14.85 12.22 -0.86
C SER A 125 15.72 13.47 -1.09
N ALA A 126 16.46 13.53 -2.20
CA ALA A 126 17.46 14.57 -2.47
C ALA A 126 16.89 15.81 -3.17
N THR A 127 15.82 15.65 -3.94
CA THR A 127 15.21 16.75 -4.69
C THR A 127 14.20 17.48 -3.80
N ARG A 128 14.33 18.79 -3.62
CA ARG A 128 13.22 19.65 -3.14
C ARG A 128 12.39 20.05 -4.34
#